data_AF-A0A7C4FYX1-F1
#
_entry.id   AF-A0A7C4FYX1-F1
#
_cell.length_a   1.000
_cell.length_b   1.000
_cell.length_c   1.000
_cell.angle_alpha   90.00
_cell.angle_beta   90.00
_cell.angle_gamma   90.00
#
_symmetry.space_group_name_H-M   'P 1'
#
loop_
_entity.id
_entity.type
_entity.pdbx_description
1 polymer ?
#
loop_
_entity_poly.entity_id
_entity_poly.type
_entity_poly.pdbx_seq_one_letter_code
_entity_poly.pdbx_strand_id
1 'polypeptide(L)'
;MTPSWGFVQLLYAAVIAGEAAVLLKFWRHRLAAIYPFFTLFISFQFLRSLTLIQISPRSELFGWIWIPTEILTWVLCYLVVFEIYSKVLDDYPGIRRATRLVLSVALGLCLSLAAATLWVDIAHGVEKFPILGAVNVVRRWAASTLTLFLLLMLGYLAWYPAPLKRNLIVHAVLNAFYCIAISVGVFYRNILGPDLARTLSVALGAVTVLVLAGWAALMTRGGEERMSSGAKLWSSRDQRRVLAQLAAINRALARQ
;
A
#
# COMPACT_ATOMS: atom_id res chain seq x y z
N MET A 1 2.78 22.84 -19.18
CA MET A 1 2.47 23.85 -18.12
C MET A 1 3.13 23.40 -16.84
N THR A 2 4.11 24.15 -16.33
CA THR A 2 4.72 23.84 -15.04
C THR A 2 3.79 24.30 -13.92
N PRO A 3 3.45 23.45 -12.94
CA PRO A 3 2.55 23.85 -11.86
C PRO A 3 3.16 24.99 -11.04
N SER A 4 2.33 25.96 -10.67
CA SER A 4 2.74 27.12 -9.89
C SER A 4 3.15 26.71 -8.48
N TRP A 5 4.06 27.48 -7.86
CA TRP A 5 4.53 27.20 -6.50
C TRP A 5 3.40 27.20 -5.47
N GLY A 6 2.41 28.08 -5.61
CA GLY A 6 1.24 28.11 -4.74
C GLY A 6 0.37 26.86 -4.85
N PHE A 7 0.24 26.29 -6.04
CA PHE A 7 -0.49 25.03 -6.23
C PHE A 7 0.18 23.86 -5.51
N VAL A 8 1.52 23.80 -5.58
CA VAL A 8 2.29 22.77 -4.87
C VAL A 8 2.09 22.88 -3.36
N GLN A 9 2.16 24.09 -2.80
CA GLN A 9 1.92 24.31 -1.36
C GLN A 9 0.50 23.93 -0.93
N LEU A 10 -0.51 24.30 -1.72
CA LEU A 10 -1.90 23.93 -1.46
C LEU A 10 -2.08 22.41 -1.48
N LEU A 11 -1.43 21.72 -2.41
CA LEU A 11 -1.46 20.27 -2.48
C LEU A 11 -0.79 19.61 -1.26
N TYR A 12 0.36 20.12 -0.81
CA TYR A 12 1.00 19.64 0.42
C TYR A 12 0.12 19.87 1.65
N ALA A 13 -0.52 21.04 1.77
CA ALA A 13 -1.46 21.32 2.84
C ALA A 13 -2.66 20.36 2.80
N ALA A 14 -3.18 20.04 1.61
CA ALA A 14 -4.25 19.07 1.43
C ALA A 14 -3.84 17.64 1.86
N VAL A 15 -2.59 17.24 1.59
CA VAL A 15 -2.05 15.94 2.08
C VAL A 15 -2.03 15.92 3.61
N ILE A 16 -1.45 16.94 4.24
CA ILE A 16 -1.37 17.03 5.72
C ILE A 16 -2.78 17.01 6.34
N ALA A 17 -3.71 17.77 5.76
CA ALA A 17 -5.10 17.79 6.20
C ALA A 17 -5.78 16.42 6.02
N GLY A 18 -5.50 15.73 4.91
CA GLY A 18 -6.00 14.38 4.65
C GLY A 18 -5.47 13.35 5.64
N GLU A 19 -4.18 13.38 5.96
CA GLU A 19 -3.56 12.53 6.98
C GLU A 19 -4.20 12.76 8.35
N ALA A 20 -4.35 14.01 8.76
CA ALA A 20 -5.02 14.38 10.01
C ALA A 20 -6.48 13.91 10.04
N ALA A 21 -7.22 14.05 8.92
CA ALA A 21 -8.59 13.58 8.81
C ALA A 21 -8.71 12.06 8.96
N VAL A 22 -7.80 11.30 8.34
CA VAL A 22 -7.73 9.84 8.48
C VAL A 22 -7.44 9.46 9.94
N LEU A 23 -6.45 10.08 10.59
CA LEU A 23 -6.13 9.81 11.99
C LEU A 23 -7.29 10.10 12.93
N LEU A 24 -7.92 11.28 12.77
CA LEU A 24 -9.08 11.66 13.56
C LEU A 24 -10.24 10.66 13.37
N LYS A 25 -10.48 10.23 12.13
CA LYS A 25 -11.51 9.25 11.82
C LYS A 25 -11.20 7.89 12.45
N PHE A 26 -9.96 7.41 12.34
CA PHE A 26 -9.54 6.13 12.89
C PHE A 26 -9.63 6.11 14.42
N TRP A 27 -9.29 7.22 15.06
CA TRP A 27 -9.44 7.39 16.50
C TRP A 27 -10.93 7.40 16.91
N ARG A 28 -11.77 8.22 16.25
CA ARG A 28 -13.21 8.31 16.55
C ARG A 28 -13.95 6.99 16.37
N HIS A 29 -13.62 6.22 15.33
CA HIS A 29 -14.26 4.93 15.06
C HIS A 29 -13.59 3.74 15.73
N ARG A 30 -12.56 3.96 16.56
CA ARG A 30 -11.74 2.90 17.20
C ARG A 30 -11.12 1.92 16.19
N LEU A 31 -10.92 2.37 14.94
CA LEU A 31 -10.24 1.59 13.91
C LEU A 31 -8.73 1.53 14.15
N ALA A 32 -8.18 2.46 14.94
CA ALA A 32 -6.76 2.48 15.29
C ALA A 32 -6.28 1.19 15.97
N ALA A 33 -7.11 0.60 16.83
CA ALA A 33 -6.79 -0.69 17.47
C ALA A 33 -6.96 -1.89 16.53
N ILE A 34 -7.78 -1.74 15.48
CA ILE A 34 -7.99 -2.78 14.48
C ILE A 34 -6.83 -2.77 13.49
N TYR A 35 -6.42 -1.60 13.00
CA TYR A 35 -5.35 -1.41 12.03
C TYR A 35 -4.17 -0.62 12.64
N PRO A 36 -3.44 -1.19 13.61
CA PRO A 36 -2.34 -0.52 14.29
C PRO A 36 -1.20 -0.11 13.36
N PHE A 37 -0.78 -0.96 12.41
CA PHE A 37 0.32 -0.66 11.51
C PHE A 37 -0.05 0.44 10.51
N PHE A 38 -1.28 0.43 9.99
CA PHE A 38 -1.76 1.53 9.16
C PHE A 38 -1.83 2.85 9.93
N THR A 39 -2.30 2.82 11.17
CA THR A 39 -2.36 4.01 12.01
C THR A 39 -0.97 4.56 12.32
N LEU A 40 0.00 3.68 12.60
CA LEU A 40 1.39 4.04 12.78
C LEU A 40 1.97 4.65 11.50
N PHE A 41 1.70 4.05 10.34
CA PHE A 41 2.13 4.56 9.03
C PHE A 41 1.61 5.98 8.77
N ILE A 42 0.31 6.22 8.93
CA ILE A 42 -0.26 7.56 8.71
C ILE A 42 0.26 8.57 9.75
N SER A 43 0.43 8.15 11.02
CA SER A 43 0.98 9.03 12.06
C SER A 43 2.41 9.44 11.72
N PHE A 44 3.23 8.49 11.28
CA PHE A 44 4.58 8.77 10.85
C PHE A 44 4.62 9.70 9.63
N GLN A 45 3.76 9.45 8.62
CA GLN A 45 3.66 10.29 7.44
C GLN A 45 3.24 11.72 7.78
N PHE A 46 2.27 11.88 8.68
CA PHE A 46 1.86 13.19 9.19
C PHE A 46 3.01 13.96 9.84
N LEU A 47 3.75 13.32 10.75
CA LEU A 47 4.91 13.93 11.41
C LEU A 47 6.04 14.24 10.42
N ARG A 48 6.27 13.36 9.44
CA ARG A 48 7.24 13.55 8.37
C ARG A 48 6.85 14.74 7.50
N SER A 49 5.60 14.85 7.09
CA SER A 49 5.06 15.96 6.28
C SER A 49 5.18 17.30 7.02
N LEU A 50 4.86 17.33 8.33
CA LEU A 50 5.03 18.52 9.17
C LEU A 50 6.49 18.93 9.37
N THR A 51 7.42 17.97 9.44
CA THR A 51 8.85 18.26 9.55
C THR A 51 9.41 18.78 8.23
N LEU A 52 9.09 18.11 7.11
CA LEU A 52 9.67 18.44 5.81
C LEU A 52 9.14 19.75 5.21
N ILE A 53 7.94 20.20 5.57
CA ILE A 53 7.42 21.50 5.08
C ILE A 53 8.22 22.69 5.63
N GLN A 54 8.86 22.54 6.80
CA GLN A 54 9.66 23.59 7.43
C GLN A 54 11.06 23.71 6.82
N ILE A 55 11.48 22.72 6.02
CA ILE A 55 12.84 22.61 5.50
C ILE A 55 12.85 22.89 4.00
N SER A 56 13.75 23.76 3.56
CA SER A 56 13.91 24.04 2.13
C SER A 56 14.37 22.77 1.39
N PRO A 57 13.69 22.35 0.30
CA PRO A 57 14.06 21.18 -0.50
C PRO A 57 15.46 21.24 -1.11
N ARG A 58 16.10 22.42 -1.11
CA ARG A 58 17.46 22.64 -1.63
C ARG A 58 18.55 22.53 -0.57
N SER A 59 18.19 22.33 0.70
CA SER A 59 19.14 22.22 1.81
C SER A 59 19.73 20.81 1.92
N GLU A 60 20.99 20.69 2.34
CA GLU A 60 21.60 19.38 2.64
C GLU A 60 20.88 18.65 3.78
N LEU A 61 20.37 19.42 4.76
CA LEU A 61 19.57 18.91 5.87
C LEU A 61 18.31 18.17 5.38
N PHE A 62 17.69 18.65 4.29
CA PHE A 62 16.55 17.95 3.66
C PHE A 62 16.95 16.55 3.23
N GLY A 63 18.11 16.37 2.58
CA GLY A 63 18.58 15.06 2.13
C GLY A 63 18.81 14.09 3.29
N TRP A 64 19.49 14.57 4.34
CA TRP A 64 19.80 13.77 5.54
C TRP A 64 18.58 13.31 6.31
N ILE A 65 17.49 14.09 6.33
CA ILE A 65 16.24 13.70 6.97
C ILE A 65 15.38 12.88 6.01
N TRP A 66 15.35 13.25 4.73
CA TRP A 66 14.47 12.64 3.74
C TRP A 66 14.84 11.18 3.46
N ILE A 67 16.13 10.84 3.30
CA ILE A 67 16.58 9.47 3.01
C ILE A 67 16.15 8.46 4.09
N PRO A 68 16.50 8.62 5.38
CA PRO A 68 16.13 7.65 6.41
C PRO A 68 14.61 7.60 6.64
N THR A 69 13.93 8.74 6.57
CA THR A 69 12.46 8.76 6.70
C THR A 69 11.77 8.09 5.52
N GLU A 70 12.34 8.14 4.32
CA GLU A 70 11.85 7.43 3.14
C GLU A 70 12.01 5.91 3.30
N ILE A 71 13.18 5.43 3.76
CA ILE A 71 13.40 4.00 4.04
C ILE A 71 12.39 3.48 5.08
N LEU A 72 12.20 4.24 6.16
CA LEU A 72 11.23 3.89 7.20
C LEU A 72 9.79 3.87 6.65
N THR A 73 9.46 4.78 5.72
CA THR A 73 8.15 4.80 5.05
C THR A 73 7.90 3.48 4.31
N TRP A 74 8.90 2.94 3.62
CA TRP A 74 8.75 1.66 2.90
C TRP A 74 8.53 0.51 3.88
N VAL A 75 9.31 0.43 4.96
CA VAL A 75 9.15 -0.60 6.00
C VAL A 75 7.74 -0.54 6.60
N LEU A 76 7.25 0.64 6.96
CA LEU A 76 5.90 0.80 7.48
C LEU A 76 4.85 0.40 6.44
N CYS A 77 5.04 0.76 5.16
CA CYS A 77 4.14 0.34 4.09
C CYS A 77 4.08 -1.19 3.94
N TYR A 78 5.21 -1.90 4.06
CA TYR A 78 5.24 -3.36 4.11
C TYR A 78 4.43 -3.91 5.29
N LEU A 79 4.54 -3.30 6.46
CA LEU A 79 3.76 -3.70 7.64
C LEU A 79 2.25 -3.49 7.44
N VAL A 80 1.84 -2.42 6.76
CA VAL A 80 0.41 -2.21 6.40
C VAL A 80 -0.09 -3.30 5.46
N VAL A 81 0.69 -3.67 4.45
CA VAL A 81 0.30 -4.74 3.53
C VAL A 81 0.22 -6.09 4.25
N PHE A 82 1.16 -6.35 5.15
CA PHE A 82 1.12 -7.53 6.01
C PHE A 82 -0.09 -7.53 6.95
N GLU A 83 -0.47 -6.37 7.49
CA GLU A 83 -1.66 -6.20 8.32
C GLU A 83 -2.95 -6.53 7.56
N ILE A 84 -3.12 -5.97 6.36
CA ILE A 84 -4.26 -6.29 5.48
C ILE A 84 -4.32 -7.80 5.25
N TYR A 85 -3.18 -8.37 4.87
CA TYR A 85 -3.10 -9.78 4.56
C TYR A 85 -3.42 -10.67 5.77
N SER A 86 -2.84 -10.39 6.95
CA SER A 86 -3.11 -11.16 8.16
C SER A 86 -4.60 -11.17 8.49
N LYS A 87 -5.28 -10.04 8.31
CA LYS A 87 -6.72 -9.92 8.56
C LYS A 87 -7.57 -10.67 7.55
N VAL A 88 -7.15 -10.73 6.28
CA VAL A 88 -7.78 -11.59 5.28
C VAL A 88 -7.72 -13.06 5.72
N LEU A 89 -6.63 -13.47 6.37
CA LEU A 89 -6.42 -14.85 6.79
C LEU A 89 -7.02 -15.22 8.13
N ASP A 90 -7.30 -14.26 9.02
CA ASP A 90 -7.85 -14.57 10.34
C ASP A 90 -9.21 -15.27 10.25
N ASP A 91 -9.93 -15.10 9.14
CA ASP A 91 -11.18 -15.82 8.85
C ASP A 91 -10.96 -17.30 8.43
N TYR A 92 -9.71 -17.75 8.22
CA TYR A 92 -9.34 -19.12 7.78
C TYR A 92 -8.23 -19.77 8.62
N PRO A 93 -8.48 -20.10 9.90
CA PRO A 93 -7.47 -20.66 10.80
C PRO A 93 -6.86 -21.99 10.31
N GLY A 94 -7.62 -22.77 9.52
CA GLY A 94 -7.20 -24.09 8.99
C GLY A 94 -6.08 -24.07 7.96
N ILE A 95 -5.86 -22.95 7.28
CA ILE A 95 -4.86 -22.85 6.19
C ILE A 95 -3.63 -22.05 6.64
N ARG A 96 -3.65 -21.47 7.85
CA ARG A 96 -2.67 -20.50 8.37
C ARG A 96 -1.19 -20.90 8.23
N ARG A 97 -0.87 -22.19 8.19
CA ARG A 97 0.49 -22.71 7.92
C ARG A 97 0.80 -22.77 6.41
N ALA A 98 -0.09 -23.35 5.62
CA ALA A 98 0.06 -23.43 4.16
C ALA A 98 0.06 -22.04 3.52
N THR A 99 -0.79 -21.10 3.99
CA THR A 99 -0.79 -19.75 3.45
C THR A 99 0.45 -18.94 3.82
N ARG A 100 1.09 -19.22 4.97
CA ARG A 100 2.38 -18.60 5.31
C ARG A 100 3.51 -19.06 4.38
N LEU A 101 3.48 -20.31 3.92
CA LEU A 101 4.43 -20.78 2.92
C LEU A 101 4.16 -20.13 1.55
N VAL A 102 2.89 -20.13 1.11
CA VAL A 102 2.48 -19.49 -0.15
C VAL A 102 2.82 -18.00 -0.15
N LEU A 103 2.68 -17.33 0.98
CA LEU A 103 3.13 -15.95 1.20
C LEU A 103 4.62 -15.76 0.98
N SER A 104 5.44 -16.55 1.68
CA SER A 104 6.89 -16.42 1.59
C SER A 104 7.37 -16.69 0.18
N VAL A 105 6.75 -17.65 -0.51
CA VAL A 105 7.00 -17.94 -1.92
C VAL A 105 6.53 -16.80 -2.82
N ALA A 106 5.31 -16.29 -2.64
CA ALA A 106 4.76 -15.19 -3.45
C ALA A 106 5.57 -13.90 -3.26
N LEU A 107 5.94 -13.57 -2.02
CA LEU A 107 6.80 -12.44 -1.71
C LEU A 107 8.20 -12.65 -2.32
N GLY A 108 8.79 -13.84 -2.17
CA GLY A 108 10.05 -14.20 -2.80
C GLY A 108 10.01 -14.05 -4.33
N LEU A 109 8.94 -14.50 -4.98
CA LEU A 109 8.73 -14.33 -6.42
C LEU A 109 8.57 -12.86 -6.80
N CYS A 110 7.83 -12.08 -6.02
CA CYS A 110 7.68 -10.65 -6.26
C CYS A 110 9.01 -9.90 -6.11
N LEU A 111 9.80 -10.26 -5.09
CA LEU A 111 11.15 -9.71 -4.87
C LEU A 111 12.07 -10.04 -6.06
N SER A 112 12.05 -11.29 -6.53
CA SER A 112 12.84 -11.75 -7.68
C SER A 112 12.43 -11.07 -8.99
N LEU A 113 11.12 -10.95 -9.25
CA LEU A 113 10.61 -10.27 -10.44
C LEU A 113 10.92 -8.78 -10.41
N ALA A 114 10.73 -8.12 -9.26
CA ALA A 114 11.13 -6.73 -9.09
C ALA A 114 12.65 -6.57 -9.27
N ALA A 115 13.46 -7.51 -8.79
CA ALA A 115 14.90 -7.54 -8.99
C ALA A 115 15.31 -7.74 -10.46
N ALA A 116 14.59 -8.56 -11.21
CA ALA A 116 14.81 -8.67 -12.65
C ALA A 116 14.55 -7.34 -13.38
N THR A 117 13.54 -6.56 -12.95
CA THR A 117 13.24 -5.26 -13.55
C THR A 117 14.24 -4.15 -13.17
N LEU A 118 15.02 -4.32 -12.09
CA LEU A 118 16.06 -3.39 -11.65
C LEU A 118 17.22 -3.32 -12.65
N TRP A 119 17.51 -4.40 -13.37
CA TRP A 119 18.54 -4.41 -14.41
C TRP A 119 18.31 -3.32 -15.47
N VAL A 120 17.04 -3.05 -15.79
CA VAL A 120 16.63 -2.02 -16.76
C VAL A 120 16.90 -0.60 -16.24
N ASP A 121 16.77 -0.36 -14.93
CA ASP A 121 17.08 0.96 -14.32
C ASP A 121 18.58 1.24 -14.28
N ILE A 122 19.37 0.24 -13.88
CA ILE A 122 20.83 0.40 -13.74
C ILE A 122 21.46 0.72 -15.11
N ALA A 123 20.93 0.11 -16.18
CA ALA A 123 21.40 0.34 -17.54
C ALA A 123 21.12 1.77 -18.08
N HIS A 124 20.16 2.50 -17.49
CA HIS A 124 19.73 3.82 -17.97
C HIS A 124 19.99 4.95 -16.94
N GLY A 125 20.83 4.74 -15.92
CA GLY A 125 20.98 5.66 -14.79
C GLY A 125 21.22 7.13 -15.15
N VAL A 126 20.21 7.99 -14.93
CA VAL A 126 20.19 9.43 -15.27
C VAL A 126 20.55 10.35 -14.08
N GLU A 127 20.73 9.81 -12.87
CA GLU A 127 20.87 10.63 -11.65
C GLU A 127 22.31 11.11 -11.43
N LYS A 128 22.49 12.43 -11.22
CA LYS A 128 23.81 13.06 -11.00
C LYS A 128 24.48 12.67 -9.69
N PHE A 129 23.71 12.23 -8.69
CA PHE A 129 24.23 11.82 -7.38
C PHE A 129 23.99 10.33 -7.15
N PRO A 130 25.05 9.53 -6.90
CA PRO A 130 24.94 8.07 -6.85
C PRO A 130 24.06 7.58 -5.70
N ILE A 131 24.03 8.30 -4.57
CA ILE A 131 23.20 7.92 -3.42
C ILE A 131 21.69 8.11 -3.70
N LEU A 132 21.31 9.16 -4.45
CA LEU A 132 19.92 9.38 -4.84
C LEU A 132 19.47 8.36 -5.89
N GLY A 133 20.38 7.98 -6.80
CA GLY A 133 20.18 6.86 -7.71
C GLY A 133 19.90 5.56 -6.97
N ALA A 134 20.76 5.17 -6.02
CA ALA A 134 20.58 3.97 -5.22
C ALA A 134 19.27 3.97 -4.42
N VAL A 135 18.91 5.09 -3.79
CA VAL A 135 17.65 5.24 -3.05
C VAL A 135 16.44 5.10 -3.99
N ASN A 136 16.45 5.73 -5.17
CA ASN A 136 15.35 5.61 -6.14
C ASN A 136 15.19 4.20 -6.69
N VAL A 137 16.30 3.50 -6.93
CA VAL A 137 16.35 2.10 -7.34
C VAL A 137 15.70 1.21 -6.30
N VAL A 138 16.09 1.34 -5.02
CA VAL A 138 15.48 0.58 -3.92
C VAL A 138 14.01 0.96 -3.73
N ARG A 139 13.66 2.24 -3.85
CA ARG A 139 12.28 2.74 -3.80
C ARG A 139 11.40 2.04 -4.84
N ARG A 140 11.85 2.00 -6.09
CA ARG A 140 11.13 1.38 -7.19
C ARG A 140 10.95 -0.11 -6.95
N TRP A 141 12.00 -0.78 -6.51
CA TRP A 141 11.96 -2.21 -6.19
C TRP A 141 10.96 -2.53 -5.08
N ALA A 142 10.98 -1.76 -3.98
CA ALA A 142 10.04 -1.91 -2.88
C ALA A 142 8.59 -1.67 -3.32
N ALA A 143 8.34 -0.58 -4.06
CA ALA A 143 7.00 -0.25 -4.54
C ALA A 143 6.45 -1.30 -5.54
N SER A 144 7.30 -1.80 -6.43
CA SER A 144 6.92 -2.81 -7.44
C SER A 144 6.59 -4.16 -6.79
N THR A 145 7.40 -4.58 -5.81
CA THR A 145 7.17 -5.81 -5.03
C THR A 145 5.83 -5.74 -4.31
N LEU A 146 5.57 -4.64 -3.59
CA LEU A 146 4.31 -4.43 -2.88
C LEU A 146 3.11 -4.39 -3.82
N THR A 147 3.25 -3.71 -4.96
CA THR A 147 2.20 -3.62 -5.98
C THR A 147 1.84 -5.01 -6.51
N LEU A 148 2.83 -5.79 -6.93
CA LEU A 148 2.60 -7.13 -7.47
C LEU A 148 1.97 -8.04 -6.41
N PHE A 149 2.47 -8.00 -5.18
CA PHE A 149 1.92 -8.76 -4.07
C PHE A 149 0.45 -8.38 -3.78
N LEU A 150 0.14 -7.08 -3.73
CA LEU A 150 -1.23 -6.60 -3.52
C LEU A 150 -2.17 -6.96 -4.67
N LEU A 151 -1.70 -6.91 -5.92
CA LEU A 151 -2.49 -7.33 -7.09
C LEU A 151 -2.80 -8.83 -7.05
N LEU A 152 -1.80 -9.66 -6.74
CA LEU A 152 -2.00 -11.10 -6.56
C LEU A 152 -2.98 -11.39 -5.41
N MET A 153 -2.86 -10.67 -4.29
CA MET A 153 -3.78 -10.77 -3.18
C MET A 153 -5.20 -10.35 -3.59
N LEU A 154 -5.38 -9.21 -4.25
CA LEU A 154 -6.67 -8.76 -4.75
C LEU A 154 -7.29 -9.73 -5.76
N GLY A 155 -6.47 -10.30 -6.66
CA GLY A 155 -6.89 -11.34 -7.59
C GLY A 155 -7.37 -12.59 -6.84
N TYR A 156 -6.62 -13.02 -5.82
CA TYR A 156 -7.04 -14.11 -4.94
C TYR A 156 -8.36 -13.79 -4.23
N LEU A 157 -8.52 -12.58 -3.69
CA LEU A 157 -9.77 -12.16 -3.02
C LEU A 157 -10.96 -12.07 -3.97
N ALA A 158 -10.76 -11.63 -5.20
CA ALA A 158 -11.81 -11.55 -6.22
C ALA A 158 -12.25 -12.94 -6.70
N TRP A 159 -11.32 -13.90 -6.73
CA TRP A 159 -11.60 -15.28 -7.11
C TRP A 159 -12.23 -16.09 -5.97
N TYR A 160 -11.85 -15.82 -4.73
CA TYR A 160 -12.25 -16.61 -3.58
C TYR A 160 -13.62 -16.17 -3.02
N PRO A 161 -14.59 -17.10 -2.88
CA PRO A 161 -16.00 -16.76 -2.63
C PRO A 161 -16.34 -16.32 -1.21
N ALA A 162 -15.35 -16.05 -0.38
CA ALA A 162 -15.57 -15.99 1.06
C ALA A 162 -15.90 -14.56 1.53
N PRO A 163 -16.78 -14.43 2.53
CA PRO A 163 -17.26 -13.14 2.98
C PRO A 163 -16.15 -12.37 3.69
N LEU A 164 -15.80 -11.20 3.18
CA LEU A 164 -14.79 -10.32 3.78
C LEU A 164 -15.44 -9.07 4.34
N LYS A 165 -14.81 -8.49 5.35
CA LYS A 165 -15.22 -7.19 5.90
C LYS A 165 -15.07 -6.11 4.83
N ARG A 166 -16.09 -5.26 4.67
CA ARG A 166 -16.08 -4.17 3.68
C ARG A 166 -14.85 -3.28 3.81
N ASN A 167 -14.47 -2.92 5.04
CA ASN A 167 -13.31 -2.08 5.29
C ASN A 167 -12.01 -2.74 4.80
N LEU A 168 -11.88 -4.05 4.95
CA LEU A 168 -10.70 -4.78 4.51
C LEU A 168 -10.56 -4.71 2.98
N ILE A 169 -11.66 -4.87 2.25
CA ILE A 169 -11.68 -4.72 0.78
C ILE A 169 -11.29 -3.29 0.38
N VAL A 170 -11.93 -2.29 1.00
CA VAL A 170 -11.62 -0.87 0.75
C VAL A 170 -10.14 -0.59 1.04
N HIS A 171 -9.61 -1.14 2.13
CA HIS A 171 -8.22 -0.96 2.52
C HIS A 171 -7.26 -1.55 1.48
N ALA A 172 -7.51 -2.79 1.06
CA ALA A 172 -6.71 -3.47 0.05
C ALA A 172 -6.72 -2.74 -1.30
N VAL A 173 -7.91 -2.31 -1.77
CA VAL A 173 -8.06 -1.62 -3.06
C VAL A 173 -7.37 -0.25 -3.05
N LEU A 174 -7.59 0.56 -2.03
CA LEU A 174 -6.97 1.88 -1.92
C LEU A 174 -5.44 1.78 -1.79
N ASN A 175 -4.95 0.80 -1.03
CA ASN A 175 -3.52 0.57 -0.89
C ASN A 175 -2.90 0.09 -2.22
N ALA A 176 -3.54 -0.83 -2.94
CA ALA A 176 -3.08 -1.26 -4.25
C ALA A 176 -3.03 -0.09 -5.25
N PHE A 177 -4.06 0.75 -5.30
CA PHE A 177 -4.10 1.94 -6.15
C PHE A 177 -2.95 2.90 -5.82
N TYR A 178 -2.69 3.14 -4.54
CA TYR A 178 -1.57 3.97 -4.09
C TYR A 178 -0.20 3.40 -4.49
N CYS A 179 0.03 2.11 -4.26
CA CYS A 179 1.28 1.44 -4.62
C CYS A 179 1.53 1.43 -6.14
N ILE A 180 0.47 1.20 -6.95
CA ILE A 180 0.55 1.29 -8.42
C ILE A 180 0.94 2.70 -8.83
N ALA A 181 0.27 3.72 -8.30
CA ALA A 181 0.55 5.11 -8.66
C ALA A 181 2.00 5.49 -8.36
N ILE A 182 2.52 5.11 -7.19
CA ILE A 182 3.93 5.35 -6.83
C ILE A 182 4.87 4.60 -7.78
N SER A 183 4.61 3.31 -8.03
CA SER A 183 5.48 2.48 -8.89
C SER A 183 5.56 3.05 -10.29
N VAL A 184 4.43 3.44 -10.87
CA VAL A 184 4.33 4.09 -12.18
C VAL A 184 5.03 5.45 -12.16
N GLY A 185 4.81 6.26 -11.12
CA GLY A 185 5.43 7.58 -11.00
C GLY A 185 6.96 7.52 -10.93
N VAL A 186 7.51 6.56 -10.18
CA VAL A 186 8.97 6.35 -10.08
C VAL A 186 9.52 5.82 -11.41
N PHE A 187 8.81 4.89 -12.06
CA PHE A 187 9.19 4.38 -13.38
C PHE A 187 9.29 5.48 -14.43
N TYR A 188 8.26 6.33 -14.55
CA TYR A 188 8.26 7.45 -15.50
C TYR A 188 9.35 8.48 -15.18
N ARG A 189 9.62 8.75 -13.90
CA ARG A 189 10.71 9.64 -13.50
C ARG A 189 12.07 9.10 -13.96
N ASN A 190 12.31 7.81 -13.82
CA ASN A 190 13.59 7.18 -14.18
C ASN A 190 13.82 7.20 -15.70
N ILE A 191 12.76 7.05 -16.51
CA ILE A 191 12.87 6.99 -17.98
C ILE A 191 12.90 8.38 -18.63
N LEU A 192 12.04 9.30 -18.19
CA LEU A 192 11.82 10.58 -18.86
C LEU A 192 12.65 11.74 -18.28
N GLY A 193 13.46 11.46 -17.26
CA GLY A 193 14.42 12.42 -16.69
C GLY A 193 13.82 13.45 -15.71
N PRO A 194 14.66 14.34 -15.17
CA PRO A 194 14.31 15.25 -14.09
C PRO A 194 13.32 16.36 -14.48
N ASP A 195 13.17 16.67 -15.76
CA ASP A 195 12.28 17.73 -16.24
C ASP A 195 10.80 17.44 -15.97
N LEU A 196 10.42 16.16 -15.89
CA LEU A 196 9.06 15.73 -15.52
C LEU A 196 8.86 15.57 -14.01
N ALA A 197 9.92 15.64 -13.20
CA ALA A 197 9.85 15.32 -11.78
C ALA A 197 8.82 16.19 -11.05
N ARG A 198 8.73 17.48 -11.39
CA ARG A 198 7.74 18.39 -10.77
C ARG A 198 6.30 18.00 -11.11
N THR A 199 6.04 17.67 -12.38
CA THR A 199 4.70 17.27 -12.84
C THR A 199 4.28 15.95 -12.19
N LEU A 200 5.21 14.99 -12.13
CA LEU A 200 4.97 13.70 -11.48
C LEU A 200 4.76 13.86 -9.97
N SER A 201 5.53 14.70 -9.28
CA SER A 201 5.32 15.01 -7.87
C SER A 201 3.93 15.58 -7.60
N VAL A 202 3.46 16.47 -8.47
CA VAL A 202 2.10 17.03 -8.38
C VAL A 202 1.03 15.97 -8.63
N ALA A 203 1.19 15.16 -9.68
CA ALA A 203 0.23 14.09 -9.99
C ALA A 203 0.15 13.06 -8.85
N LEU A 204 1.30 12.64 -8.31
CA LEU A 204 1.37 11.75 -7.16
C LEU A 204 0.76 12.38 -5.91
N GLY A 205 1.01 13.66 -5.63
CA GLY A 205 0.38 14.36 -4.52
C GLY A 205 -1.15 14.39 -4.65
N ALA A 206 -1.68 14.64 -5.85
CA ALA A 206 -3.13 14.60 -6.10
C ALA A 206 -3.71 13.20 -5.88
N VAL A 207 -3.02 12.16 -6.35
CA VAL A 207 -3.41 10.77 -6.07
C VAL A 207 -3.39 10.48 -4.58
N THR A 208 -2.36 10.92 -3.85
CA THR A 208 -2.29 10.75 -2.39
C THR A 208 -3.48 11.39 -1.69
N VAL A 209 -3.85 12.63 -2.06
CA VAL A 209 -5.04 13.30 -1.51
C VAL A 209 -6.31 12.51 -1.80
N LEU A 210 -6.48 11.99 -3.02
CA LEU A 210 -7.64 11.18 -3.39
C LEU A 210 -7.72 9.88 -2.58
N VAL A 211 -6.58 9.20 -2.36
CA VAL A 211 -6.51 7.97 -1.56
C VAL A 211 -6.82 8.26 -0.09
N LEU A 212 -6.24 9.33 0.47
CA LEU A 212 -6.52 9.76 1.84
C LEU A 212 -8.00 10.11 2.02
N ALA A 213 -8.59 10.83 1.07
CA ALA A 213 -10.02 11.11 1.04
C ALA A 213 -10.84 9.82 0.94
N GLY A 214 -10.40 8.85 0.15
CA GLY A 214 -11.00 7.51 0.06
C GLY A 214 -11.02 6.80 1.41
N TRP A 215 -9.90 6.74 2.14
CA TRP A 215 -9.87 6.18 3.49
C TRP A 215 -10.75 6.97 4.45
N ALA A 216 -10.66 8.31 4.42
CA ALA A 216 -11.46 9.20 5.26
C ALA A 216 -12.96 9.15 4.94
N ALA A 217 -13.40 8.74 3.75
CA ALA A 217 -14.82 8.63 3.39
C ALA A 217 -15.35 7.22 3.63
N LEU A 218 -14.64 6.19 3.16
CA LEU A 218 -15.16 4.83 3.02
C LEU A 218 -14.95 3.95 4.25
N MET A 219 -13.89 4.17 5.04
CA MET A 219 -13.61 3.38 6.24
C MET A 219 -14.55 3.78 7.36
N THR A 220 -15.31 2.83 7.93
CA THR A 220 -16.30 3.11 8.98
C THR A 220 -16.36 1.97 9.97
N ARG A 221 -16.75 2.21 11.23
CA ARG A 221 -16.87 1.14 12.23
C ARG A 221 -17.84 0.03 11.78
N GLY A 222 -18.98 0.39 11.18
CA GLY A 222 -19.94 -0.58 10.64
C GLY A 222 -19.42 -1.39 9.44
N GLY A 223 -18.35 -0.95 8.77
CA GLY A 223 -17.68 -1.72 7.72
C GLY A 223 -16.84 -2.90 8.23
N GLU A 224 -16.59 -2.97 9.55
CA GLU A 224 -15.98 -4.13 10.21
C GLU A 224 -17.00 -5.21 10.57
N GLU A 225 -18.27 -4.82 10.77
CA GLU A 225 -19.37 -5.72 11.15
C GLU A 225 -20.07 -6.30 9.92
N ARG A 226 -20.08 -5.56 8.80
CA ARG A 226 -20.69 -6.01 7.55
C ARG A 226 -19.75 -6.93 6.77
N MET A 227 -20.06 -8.23 6.79
CA MET A 227 -19.53 -9.22 5.86
C MET A 227 -20.12 -9.00 4.47
N SER A 228 -19.28 -8.61 3.50
CA SER A 228 -19.67 -8.53 2.09
C SER A 228 -19.59 -9.93 1.48
N SER A 229 -20.69 -10.46 0.96
CA SER A 229 -20.70 -11.74 0.24
C SER A 229 -19.75 -11.66 -0.98
N GLY A 230 -18.64 -12.39 -0.91
CA GLY A 230 -17.41 -12.09 -1.66
C GLY A 230 -17.40 -12.39 -3.16
N ALA A 231 -18.31 -13.20 -3.72
CA ALA A 231 -18.23 -13.54 -5.14
C ALA A 231 -19.55 -13.30 -5.87
N LYS A 232 -19.57 -12.24 -6.69
CA LYS A 232 -20.58 -12.03 -7.74
C LYS A 232 -20.49 -13.12 -8.84
N LEU A 233 -19.35 -13.81 -8.91
CA LEU A 233 -19.03 -14.84 -9.91
C LEU A 233 -19.48 -16.26 -9.53
N TRP A 234 -19.87 -16.51 -8.28
CA TRP A 234 -20.22 -17.84 -7.81
C TRP A 234 -21.72 -17.92 -7.52
N SER A 235 -22.39 -18.95 -8.03
CA SER A 235 -23.77 -19.22 -7.64
C SER A 235 -23.81 -19.58 -6.14
N SER A 236 -24.88 -19.21 -5.43
CA SER A 236 -25.01 -19.50 -3.99
C SER A 236 -24.94 -21.01 -3.66
N ARG A 237 -25.12 -21.90 -4.64
CA ARG A 237 -24.91 -23.35 -4.48
C ARG A 237 -23.42 -23.73 -4.49
N ASP A 238 -22.62 -23.13 -5.36
CA ASP A 238 -21.20 -23.43 -5.50
C ASP A 238 -20.41 -22.92 -4.29
N GLN A 239 -20.78 -21.74 -3.77
CA GLN A 239 -20.20 -21.21 -2.52
C GLN A 239 -20.42 -22.17 -1.35
N ARG A 240 -21.64 -22.70 -1.19
CA ARG A 240 -21.95 -23.68 -0.12
C ARG A 240 -21.17 -24.98 -0.26
N ARG A 241 -20.97 -25.45 -1.50
CA ARG A 241 -20.23 -26.70 -1.77
C ARG A 241 -18.74 -26.57 -1.44
N VAL A 242 -18.11 -25.46 -1.82
CA VAL A 242 -16.69 -25.20 -1.52
C VAL A 242 -16.46 -24.95 -0.03
N LEU A 243 -17.33 -24.18 0.63
CA LEU A 243 -17.25 -23.98 2.09
C LEU A 243 -17.42 -25.31 2.84
N ALA A 244 -18.31 -26.20 2.39
CA ALA A 244 -18.46 -27.53 2.97
C ALA A 244 -17.20 -28.41 2.78
N GLN A 245 -16.57 -28.35 1.60
CA GLN A 245 -15.30 -29.06 1.35
C GLN A 245 -14.16 -28.52 2.21
N LEU A 246 -14.02 -27.20 2.33
CA LEU A 246 -13.04 -26.58 3.23
C LEU A 246 -13.27 -26.98 4.69
N ALA A 247 -14.52 -27.01 5.15
CA ALA A 247 -14.86 -27.47 6.50
C ALA A 247 -14.57 -28.96 6.72
N ALA A 248 -14.62 -29.78 5.67
CA ALA A 248 -14.24 -31.19 5.72
C ALA A 248 -12.71 -31.35 5.78
N ILE A 249 -11.97 -30.64 4.92
CA ILE A 249 -10.49 -30.65 4.90
C ILE A 249 -9.92 -30.13 6.23
N ASN A 250 -10.49 -29.03 6.75
CA ASN A 250 -10.04 -28.45 8.01
C ASN A 250 -10.27 -29.41 9.19
N ARG A 251 -11.42 -30.13 9.20
CA ARG A 251 -11.68 -31.18 10.20
C ARG A 251 -10.77 -32.40 10.07
N ALA A 252 -10.31 -32.73 8.86
CA ALA A 252 -9.38 -33.83 8.65
C ALA A 252 -7.96 -33.47 9.12
N LEU A 253 -7.51 -32.25 8.83
CA LEU A 253 -6.19 -31.75 9.24
C LEU A 253 -6.09 -31.44 10.74
N ALA A 254 -7.19 -31.06 11.39
CA ALA A 254 -7.21 -30.81 12.84
C ALA A 254 -7.23 -32.09 13.70
N ARG A 255 -7.39 -33.27 13.09
CA ARG A 255 -7.35 -34.58 13.78
C ARG A 255 -5.99 -35.27 13.70
N GLN A 256 -5.03 -34.68 13.00
CA GLN A 256 -3.62 -35.10 12.95
C GLN A 256 -2.77 -34.13 13.77
#